data_AF-A0A433VV28-F1
#
_entry.id   AF-A0A433VV28-F1
#
_cell.length_a   1.000
_cell.length_b   1.000
_cell.length_c   1.000
_cell.angle_alpha   90.00
_cell.angle_beta   90.00
_cell.angle_gamma   90.00
#
_symmetry.space_group_name_H-M   'P 1'
#
loop_
_entity.id
_entity.type
_entity.pdbx_description
1 polymer ?
#
loop_
_entity_poly.entity_id
_entity_poly.type
_entity_poly.pdbx_seq_one_letter_code
_entity_poly.pdbx_strand_id
1 'polypeptide(L)'
;MHKQNQRQGLLIILTAVLTGAVLVTGAGIYLLLKSVEKPVSTEPSNLETRVSSNSVPNSNVSEAPVDTSIPVAPSPAEKPTTATQPLQARSTIVTSNTRKNYGGANFQGEDLRGKSFRQAQMGGANLANSNLSGVDLSGANMGGANLARANLTNANLNNTDLRGANLSGANLRGANLDGAKTDGANLNGALR
;
A
#
# COMPACT_ATOMS: atom_id res chain seq x y z
N MET A 1 -21.14 47.51 -42.23
CA MET A 1 -21.40 46.81 -40.94
C MET A 1 -22.14 45.47 -41.06
N HIS A 2 -22.58 45.01 -42.25
CA HIS A 2 -23.43 43.80 -42.38
C HIS A 2 -22.66 42.45 -42.40
N LYS A 3 -21.36 42.43 -42.74
CA LYS A 3 -20.55 41.20 -42.83
C LYS A 3 -20.02 40.67 -41.47
N GLN A 4 -19.91 41.53 -40.45
CA GLN A 4 -19.37 41.12 -39.15
C GLN A 4 -20.40 40.33 -38.33
N ASN A 5 -21.68 40.70 -38.42
CA ASN A 5 -22.77 40.03 -37.72
C ASN A 5 -22.99 38.59 -38.23
N GLN A 6 -22.75 38.36 -39.52
CA GLN A 6 -22.82 37.02 -40.13
C GLN A 6 -21.67 36.10 -39.66
N ARG A 7 -20.47 36.66 -39.45
CA ARG A 7 -19.32 35.90 -38.91
C ARG A 7 -19.49 35.54 -37.44
N GLN A 8 -20.03 36.46 -36.64
CA GLN A 8 -20.32 36.24 -35.23
C GLN A 8 -21.42 35.17 -35.05
N GLY A 9 -22.49 35.21 -35.87
CA GLY A 9 -23.53 34.18 -35.85
C GLY A 9 -23.02 32.78 -36.17
N LEU A 10 -22.15 32.66 -37.18
CA LEU A 10 -21.55 31.37 -37.57
C LEU A 10 -20.63 30.80 -36.47
N LEU A 11 -19.84 31.65 -35.80
CA LEU A 11 -18.96 31.25 -34.69
C LEU A 11 -19.76 30.72 -33.49
N ILE A 12 -20.87 31.38 -33.14
CA ILE A 12 -21.75 30.93 -32.05
C ILE A 12 -22.35 29.56 -32.37
N ILE A 13 -22.86 29.35 -33.58
CA ILE A 13 -23.42 28.07 -34.00
C ILE A 13 -22.36 26.95 -33.96
N LEU A 14 -21.14 27.23 -34.47
CA LEU A 14 -20.06 26.24 -34.48
C LEU A 14 -19.63 25.84 -33.06
N THR A 15 -19.56 26.80 -32.12
CA THR A 15 -19.22 26.53 -30.71
C THR A 15 -20.31 25.72 -29.99
N ALA A 16 -21.59 25.99 -30.27
CA ALA A 16 -22.70 25.23 -29.70
C ALA A 16 -22.70 23.76 -30.17
N VAL A 17 -22.41 23.52 -31.46
CA VAL A 17 -22.32 22.16 -32.02
C VAL A 17 -21.15 21.37 -31.42
N LEU A 18 -19.97 22.00 -31.26
CA LEU A 18 -18.82 21.34 -30.63
C LEU A 18 -19.10 20.96 -29.17
N THR A 19 -19.72 21.85 -28.39
CA THR A 19 -20.00 21.62 -26.97
C THR A 19 -21.07 20.53 -26.79
N GLY A 20 -22.08 20.48 -27.67
CA GLY A 20 -23.10 19.43 -27.67
C GLY A 20 -22.54 18.04 -28.01
N ALA A 21 -21.62 17.94 -28.96
CA ALA A 21 -21.02 16.65 -29.34
C ALA A 21 -20.15 16.02 -28.23
N VAL A 22 -19.48 16.85 -27.42
CA VAL A 22 -18.65 16.40 -26.29
C VAL A 22 -19.50 15.82 -25.16
N LEU A 23 -20.69 16.38 -24.89
CA LEU A 23 -21.59 15.86 -23.86
C LEU A 23 -22.24 14.53 -24.26
N VAL A 24 -22.59 14.35 -25.53
CA VAL A 24 -23.23 13.12 -26.04
C VAL A 24 -22.26 11.93 -26.06
N THR A 25 -20.97 12.16 -26.31
CA THR A 25 -19.95 11.10 -26.32
C THR A 25 -19.47 10.71 -24.92
N GLY A 26 -19.39 11.65 -23.97
CA GLY A 26 -18.99 11.36 -22.58
C GLY A 26 -19.98 10.49 -21.81
N ALA A 27 -21.28 10.75 -21.94
CA ALA A 27 -22.31 9.98 -21.24
C ALA A 27 -22.48 8.55 -21.82
N GLY A 28 -22.34 8.40 -23.14
CA GLY A 28 -22.45 7.09 -23.81
C GLY A 28 -21.34 6.12 -23.42
N ILE A 29 -20.09 6.58 -23.33
CA ILE A 29 -18.95 5.77 -22.88
C ILE A 29 -19.07 5.42 -21.40
N TYR A 30 -19.54 6.35 -20.56
CA TYR A 30 -19.71 6.12 -19.13
C TYR A 30 -20.76 5.03 -18.82
N LEU A 31 -21.90 5.03 -19.52
CA LEU A 31 -22.92 4.00 -19.36
C LEU A 31 -22.50 2.63 -19.90
N LEU A 32 -21.64 2.61 -20.93
CA LEU A 32 -21.07 1.36 -21.46
C LEU A 32 -20.10 0.70 -20.47
N LEU A 33 -19.30 1.49 -19.74
CA LEU A 33 -18.36 0.98 -18.73
C LEU A 33 -19.07 0.51 -17.45
N LYS A 34 -20.14 1.18 -17.02
CA LYS A 34 -20.90 0.79 -15.81
C LYS A 34 -21.65 -0.54 -15.97
N SER A 35 -21.92 -0.97 -17.20
CA SER A 35 -22.69 -2.21 -17.47
C SER A 35 -21.84 -3.49 -17.40
N VAL A 36 -20.53 -3.40 -17.16
CA VAL A 36 -19.61 -4.56 -17.08
C VAL A 36 -19.30 -4.98 -15.65
N GLU A 37 -19.66 -4.18 -14.64
CA GLU A 37 -19.51 -4.54 -13.23
C GLU A 37 -20.67 -5.41 -12.75
N LYS A 38 -20.51 -6.74 -12.82
CA LYS A 38 -21.40 -7.68 -12.12
C LYS A 38 -21.20 -7.52 -10.61
N PRO A 39 -22.27 -7.34 -9.80
CA PRO A 39 -22.13 -7.38 -8.34
C PRO A 39 -21.88 -8.82 -7.89
N VAL A 40 -20.73 -9.09 -7.29
CA VAL A 40 -20.50 -10.29 -6.48
C VAL A 40 -21.36 -10.17 -5.23
N SER A 41 -22.33 -11.07 -5.10
CA SER A 41 -23.10 -11.30 -3.89
C SER A 41 -22.22 -12.02 -2.86
N THR A 42 -21.87 -11.35 -1.77
CA THR A 42 -21.42 -12.02 -0.55
C THR A 42 -22.50 -11.87 0.51
N GLU A 43 -23.22 -12.96 0.77
CA GLU A 43 -24.05 -13.11 1.96
C GLU A 43 -23.21 -12.97 3.24
N PRO A 44 -23.76 -12.39 4.33
CA PRO A 44 -23.20 -12.55 5.66
C PRO A 44 -23.74 -13.81 6.33
N SER A 45 -22.93 -14.87 6.40
CA SER A 45 -23.20 -16.02 7.26
C SER A 45 -22.71 -15.74 8.68
N ASN A 46 -23.67 -15.28 9.49
CA ASN A 46 -23.54 -15.15 10.94
C ASN A 46 -23.68 -16.55 11.55
N LEU A 47 -22.61 -17.08 12.16
CA LEU A 47 -22.76 -18.15 13.12
C LEU A 47 -21.92 -17.84 14.35
N GLU A 48 -22.62 -17.28 15.35
CA GLU A 48 -22.13 -17.24 16.71
C GLU A 48 -21.93 -18.67 17.21
N THR A 49 -20.77 -18.96 17.78
CA THR A 49 -20.67 -19.96 18.84
C THR A 49 -19.57 -19.53 19.79
N ARG A 50 -19.97 -18.79 20.83
CA ARG A 50 -19.19 -18.64 22.06
C ARG A 50 -19.29 -19.96 22.81
N VAL A 51 -18.15 -20.51 23.21
CA VAL A 51 -17.80 -21.05 24.54
C VAL A 51 -16.71 -22.10 24.33
N SER A 52 -15.49 -21.76 24.73
CA SER A 52 -14.75 -22.63 25.64
C SER A 52 -13.59 -21.84 26.26
N SER A 53 -13.82 -21.48 27.51
CA SER A 53 -12.81 -21.31 28.55
C SER A 53 -11.62 -22.24 28.35
N ASN A 54 -10.40 -21.68 28.38
CA ASN A 54 -9.26 -22.38 28.94
C ASN A 54 -8.29 -21.37 29.58
N SER A 55 -8.31 -21.45 30.90
CA SER A 55 -7.37 -20.92 31.88
C SER A 55 -5.95 -21.37 31.56
N VAL A 56 -4.99 -20.44 31.57
CA VAL A 56 -3.57 -20.77 31.68
C VAL A 56 -3.14 -20.51 33.12
N PRO A 57 -2.41 -21.43 33.78
CA PRO A 57 -2.10 -21.34 35.20
C PRO A 57 -0.92 -20.41 35.49
N ASN A 58 -1.03 -19.81 36.67
CA ASN A 58 -0.04 -19.00 37.38
C ASN A 58 1.28 -19.75 37.60
N SER A 59 2.41 -19.09 37.37
CA SER A 59 3.69 -19.42 38.01
C SER A 59 4.41 -18.14 38.47
N ASN A 60 4.16 -17.83 39.74
CA ASN A 60 5.16 -17.59 40.78
C ASN A 60 6.13 -16.40 40.60
N VAL A 61 5.96 -15.39 41.46
CA VAL A 61 7.08 -14.88 42.26
C VAL A 61 6.57 -14.25 43.56
N SER A 62 7.10 -14.78 44.65
CA SER A 62 7.05 -14.30 46.02
C SER A 62 7.56 -12.86 46.16
N GLU A 63 6.92 -12.07 47.03
CA GLU A 63 7.56 -11.31 48.12
C GLU A 63 6.54 -10.39 48.82
N ALA A 64 6.42 -10.55 50.13
CA ALA A 64 6.02 -9.49 51.07
C ALA A 64 7.31 -9.14 51.85
N PRO A 65 7.50 -7.94 52.46
CA PRO A 65 6.54 -7.34 53.40
C PRO A 65 6.43 -5.80 53.44
N VAL A 66 5.29 -5.33 53.95
CA VAL A 66 5.07 -4.25 54.95
C VAL A 66 5.87 -2.93 54.82
N ASP A 67 5.18 -1.81 54.55
CA ASP A 67 5.28 -0.60 55.39
C ASP A 67 4.03 0.29 55.26
N THR A 68 3.81 1.01 56.33
CA THR A 68 2.64 1.69 56.87
C THR A 68 2.59 3.19 56.54
N SER A 69 1.39 3.77 56.66
CA SER A 69 1.12 5.21 56.89
C SER A 69 1.12 6.08 55.61
N ILE A 70 0.20 7.01 55.30
CA ILE A 70 -0.57 8.05 56.03
C ILE A 70 -1.82 8.45 55.17
N PRO A 71 -2.92 9.02 55.72
CA PRO A 71 -4.26 8.93 55.15
C PRO A 71 -4.78 10.12 54.31
N VAL A 72 -5.78 9.79 53.48
CA VAL A 72 -6.99 10.53 53.05
C VAL A 72 -7.05 12.06 53.23
N ALA A 73 -7.23 12.76 52.10
CA ALA A 73 -8.19 13.85 51.97
C ALA A 73 -8.87 13.79 50.58
N PRO A 74 -10.21 13.84 50.48
CA PRO A 74 -10.90 13.90 49.18
C PRO A 74 -10.98 15.34 48.66
N SER A 75 -10.48 15.59 47.45
CA SER A 75 -10.75 16.84 46.72
C SER A 75 -12.17 16.84 46.15
N PRO A 76 -12.90 17.97 46.23
CA PRO A 76 -14.28 18.07 45.77
C PRO A 76 -14.37 18.24 44.25
N ALA A 77 -15.53 17.82 43.72
CA ALA A 77 -15.89 17.79 42.31
C ALA A 77 -15.74 19.12 41.56
N GLU A 78 -15.09 19.08 40.40
CA GLU A 78 -15.35 20.01 39.29
C GLU A 78 -16.18 19.30 38.22
N LYS A 79 -17.40 19.81 37.99
CA LYS A 79 -18.32 19.40 36.93
C LYS A 79 -17.81 19.89 35.56
N PRO A 80 -18.22 19.26 34.44
CA PRO A 80 -17.63 19.45 33.12
C PRO A 80 -18.23 20.67 32.43
N THR A 81 -17.44 21.39 31.62
CA THR A 81 -17.90 22.09 30.39
C THR A 81 -16.74 22.88 29.77
N THR A 82 -16.18 22.41 28.66
CA THR A 82 -15.78 23.29 27.54
C THR A 82 -15.80 22.45 26.27
N ALA A 83 -16.69 22.83 25.35
CA ALA A 83 -16.81 22.26 24.02
C ALA A 83 -15.49 22.42 23.26
N THR A 84 -14.79 21.32 23.03
CA THR A 84 -13.64 21.30 22.11
C THR A 84 -14.21 21.19 20.70
N GLN A 85 -14.04 22.26 19.93
CA GLN A 85 -14.37 22.32 18.51
C GLN A 85 -13.69 21.15 17.75
N PRO A 86 -14.28 20.63 16.67
CA PRO A 86 -13.64 19.58 15.88
C PRO A 86 -12.30 20.10 15.38
N LEU A 87 -11.24 19.38 15.77
CA LEU A 87 -9.89 19.53 15.30
C LEU A 87 -9.93 19.50 13.77
N GLN A 88 -9.92 20.66 13.11
CA GLN A 88 -9.74 20.70 11.66
C GLN A 88 -8.40 20.05 11.42
N ALA A 89 -8.43 18.85 10.84
CA ALA A 89 -7.26 18.10 10.45
C ALA A 89 -6.46 19.00 9.49
N ARG A 90 -5.50 19.73 10.05
CA ARG A 90 -4.39 20.29 9.29
C ARG A 90 -3.70 19.08 8.68
N SER A 91 -4.10 18.75 7.46
CA SER A 91 -3.34 17.89 6.56
C SER A 91 -2.02 18.61 6.33
N THR A 92 -1.10 18.37 7.27
CA THR A 92 0.29 18.77 7.14
C THR A 92 0.83 17.84 6.07
N ILE A 93 0.84 18.34 4.83
CA ILE A 93 1.65 17.72 3.78
C ILE A 93 3.10 17.97 4.19
N VAL A 94 3.58 17.17 5.13
CA VAL A 94 4.99 16.88 5.29
C VAL A 94 5.30 15.96 4.12
N THR A 95 5.76 16.51 3.01
CA THR A 95 6.54 15.74 2.02
C THR A 95 7.85 15.37 2.69
N SER A 96 7.76 14.42 3.62
CA SER A 96 8.90 13.85 4.29
C SER A 96 9.72 13.12 3.21
N ASN A 97 11.03 13.33 3.19
CA ASN A 97 12.01 12.60 2.37
C ASN A 97 12.11 11.11 2.79
N THR A 98 10.99 10.53 3.19
CA THR A 98 10.89 9.20 3.76
C THR A 98 10.87 8.20 2.63
N ARG A 99 11.82 7.25 2.67
CA ARG A 99 11.82 6.08 1.78
C ARG A 99 10.43 5.46 1.76
N LYS A 100 9.90 5.16 0.56
CA LYS A 100 8.57 4.55 0.44
C LYS A 100 8.57 3.21 1.18
N ASN A 101 7.62 3.06 2.10
CA ASN A 101 7.47 1.84 2.89
C ASN A 101 6.42 0.92 2.25
N TYR A 102 6.86 -0.26 1.86
CA TYR A 102 6.09 -1.39 1.36
C TYR A 102 6.44 -2.67 2.14
N GLY A 103 6.96 -2.55 3.37
CA GLY A 103 7.28 -3.69 4.22
C GLY A 103 6.04 -4.57 4.45
N GLY A 104 6.17 -5.87 4.22
CA GLY A 104 5.07 -6.83 4.31
C GLY A 104 3.97 -6.68 3.25
N ALA A 105 4.12 -5.77 2.27
CA ALA A 105 3.12 -5.59 1.22
C ALA A 105 2.98 -6.85 0.34
N ASN A 106 1.77 -7.08 -0.16
CA ASN A 106 1.48 -8.18 -1.08
C ASN A 106 1.43 -7.69 -2.53
N PHE A 107 2.36 -8.16 -3.34
CA PHE A 107 2.46 -7.96 -4.78
C PHE A 107 2.55 -9.30 -5.53
N GLN A 108 2.04 -10.38 -4.94
CA GLN A 108 2.13 -11.70 -5.53
C GLN A 108 1.43 -11.74 -6.90
N GLY A 109 2.15 -12.20 -7.92
CA GLY A 109 1.62 -12.32 -9.29
C GLY A 109 1.43 -10.99 -10.03
N GLU A 110 1.78 -9.87 -9.40
CA GLU A 110 1.57 -8.54 -9.99
C GLU A 110 2.54 -8.24 -11.13
N ASP A 111 2.08 -7.42 -12.09
CA ASP A 111 2.95 -6.80 -13.08
C ASP A 111 3.49 -5.47 -12.56
N LEU A 112 4.77 -5.47 -12.19
CA LEU A 112 5.46 -4.34 -11.61
C LEU A 112 6.43 -3.66 -12.59
N ARG A 113 6.40 -4.06 -13.87
CA ARG A 113 7.23 -3.44 -14.91
C ARG A 113 7.01 -1.93 -14.97
N GLY A 114 8.10 -1.21 -15.22
CA GLY A 114 8.08 0.26 -15.30
C GLY A 114 7.89 0.98 -13.96
N LYS A 115 7.64 0.27 -12.85
CA LYS A 115 7.69 0.86 -11.51
C LYS A 115 9.13 1.04 -11.07
N SER A 116 9.35 1.99 -10.16
CA SER A 116 10.64 2.15 -9.47
C SER A 116 10.44 1.96 -7.97
N PHE A 117 11.24 1.07 -7.41
CA PHE A 117 11.33 0.78 -5.98
C PHE A 117 12.72 1.14 -5.43
N ARG A 118 13.41 2.06 -6.10
CA ARG A 118 14.73 2.56 -5.66
C ARG A 118 14.66 3.00 -4.20
N GLN A 119 15.58 2.47 -3.39
CA GLN A 119 15.68 2.74 -1.94
C GLN A 119 14.41 2.41 -1.12
N ALA A 120 13.44 1.70 -1.68
CA ALA A 120 12.20 1.38 -0.98
C ALA A 120 12.47 0.44 0.22
N GLN A 121 11.62 0.53 1.24
CA GLN A 121 11.60 -0.43 2.34
C GLN A 121 10.58 -1.50 2.02
N MET A 122 11.02 -2.72 1.70
CA MET A 122 10.20 -3.85 1.25
C MET A 122 10.48 -5.12 2.05
N GLY A 123 11.00 -4.98 3.28
CA GLY A 123 11.30 -6.12 4.15
C GLY A 123 10.07 -7.00 4.36
N GLY A 124 10.22 -8.31 4.16
CA GLY A 124 9.12 -9.28 4.26
C GLY A 124 8.01 -9.15 3.21
N ALA A 125 8.16 -8.31 2.18
CA ALA A 125 7.15 -8.20 1.13
C ALA A 125 6.96 -9.51 0.35
N ASN A 126 5.73 -9.79 -0.06
CA ASN A 126 5.41 -10.94 -0.90
C ASN A 126 5.38 -10.52 -2.38
N LEU A 127 6.40 -10.91 -3.13
CA LEU A 127 6.60 -10.65 -4.57
C LEU A 127 6.64 -11.96 -5.36
N ALA A 128 6.14 -13.06 -4.80
CA ALA A 128 6.18 -14.37 -5.45
C ALA A 128 5.44 -14.34 -6.79
N ASN A 129 6.00 -15.00 -7.80
CA ASN A 129 5.46 -15.05 -9.17
C ASN A 129 5.23 -13.68 -9.84
N SER A 130 5.74 -12.57 -9.28
CA SER A 130 5.57 -11.24 -9.86
C SER A 130 6.48 -11.00 -11.06
N ASN A 131 6.11 -10.04 -11.92
CA ASN A 131 6.94 -9.58 -13.02
C ASN A 131 7.66 -8.29 -12.65
N LEU A 132 8.95 -8.41 -12.33
CA LEU A 132 9.89 -7.34 -11.99
C LEU A 132 10.93 -7.13 -13.09
N SER A 133 10.67 -7.58 -14.32
CA SER A 133 11.63 -7.45 -15.41
C SER A 133 11.97 -5.98 -15.69
N GLY A 134 13.27 -5.66 -15.73
CA GLY A 134 13.78 -4.30 -15.93
C GLY A 134 13.49 -3.31 -14.78
N VAL A 135 12.96 -3.75 -13.65
CA VAL A 135 12.62 -2.86 -12.53
C VAL A 135 13.88 -2.38 -11.81
N ASP A 136 13.87 -1.11 -11.39
CA ASP A 136 14.92 -0.56 -10.55
C ASP A 136 14.61 -0.75 -9.05
N LEU A 137 15.37 -1.66 -8.43
CA LEU A 137 15.36 -2.01 -7.01
C LEU A 137 16.64 -1.56 -6.30
N SER A 138 17.45 -0.71 -6.94
CA SER A 138 18.74 -0.30 -6.40
C SER A 138 18.63 0.32 -5.00
N GLY A 139 19.46 -0.16 -4.08
CA GLY A 139 19.48 0.26 -2.68
C GLY A 139 18.21 -0.08 -1.88
N ALA A 140 17.26 -0.87 -2.43
CA ALA A 140 16.08 -1.29 -1.71
C ALA A 140 16.44 -2.24 -0.54
N ASN A 141 15.65 -2.18 0.52
CA ASN A 141 15.72 -3.15 1.61
C ASN A 141 14.64 -4.22 1.38
N MET A 142 15.05 -5.44 1.04
CA MET A 142 14.18 -6.58 0.76
C MET A 142 14.49 -7.76 1.71
N GLY A 143 15.03 -7.48 2.90
CA GLY A 143 15.36 -8.51 3.88
C GLY A 143 14.14 -9.39 4.19
N GLY A 144 14.29 -10.70 4.07
CA GLY A 144 13.21 -11.68 4.29
C GLY A 144 12.06 -11.63 3.27
N ALA A 145 12.17 -10.87 2.18
CA ALA A 145 11.12 -10.82 1.16
C ALA A 145 10.94 -12.17 0.44
N ASN A 146 9.72 -12.46 0.00
CA ASN A 146 9.41 -13.64 -0.82
C ASN A 146 9.40 -13.28 -2.31
N LEU A 147 10.44 -13.66 -3.03
CA LEU A 147 10.62 -13.49 -4.48
C LEU A 147 10.54 -14.83 -5.23
N ALA A 148 9.94 -15.86 -4.63
CA ALA A 148 9.88 -17.19 -5.23
C ALA A 148 9.24 -17.12 -6.63
N ARG A 149 9.93 -17.68 -7.62
CA ARG A 149 9.52 -17.69 -9.04
C ARG A 149 9.26 -16.31 -9.65
N ALA A 150 9.76 -15.22 -9.05
CA ALA A 150 9.65 -13.89 -9.63
C ALA A 150 10.50 -13.77 -10.91
N ASN A 151 10.01 -13.00 -11.88
CA ASN A 151 10.80 -12.63 -13.04
C ASN A 151 11.57 -11.34 -12.78
N LEU A 152 12.88 -11.44 -12.55
CA LEU A 152 13.81 -10.33 -12.32
C LEU A 152 14.74 -10.11 -13.52
N THR A 153 14.37 -10.58 -14.73
CA THR A 153 15.20 -10.44 -15.92
C THR A 153 15.57 -8.98 -16.16
N ASN A 154 16.85 -8.68 -16.32
CA ASN A 154 17.39 -7.31 -16.51
C ASN A 154 17.06 -6.31 -15.37
N ALA A 155 16.63 -6.77 -14.19
CA ALA A 155 16.36 -5.88 -13.07
C ALA A 155 17.66 -5.29 -12.49
N ASN A 156 17.58 -4.08 -11.94
CA ASN A 156 18.70 -3.46 -11.22
C ASN A 156 18.57 -3.71 -9.72
N LEU A 157 19.36 -4.64 -9.18
CA LEU A 157 19.45 -5.00 -7.75
C LEU A 157 20.77 -4.49 -7.12
N ASN A 158 21.39 -3.46 -7.72
CA ASN A 158 22.63 -2.90 -7.21
C ASN A 158 22.45 -2.39 -5.78
N ASN A 159 23.35 -2.78 -4.87
CA ASN A 159 23.32 -2.44 -3.44
C ASN A 159 22.00 -2.81 -2.71
N THR A 160 21.20 -3.75 -3.23
CA THR A 160 19.96 -4.21 -2.59
C THR A 160 20.28 -5.14 -1.41
N ASP A 161 19.53 -5.01 -0.31
CA ASP A 161 19.60 -5.95 0.81
C ASP A 161 18.59 -7.09 0.61
N LEU A 162 19.08 -8.29 0.27
CA LEU A 162 18.29 -9.51 0.06
C LEU A 162 18.54 -10.55 1.17
N ARG A 163 19.09 -10.15 2.32
CA ARG A 163 19.42 -11.11 3.39
C ARG A 163 18.18 -11.87 3.86
N GLY A 164 18.27 -13.19 3.90
CA GLY A 164 17.14 -14.08 4.24
C GLY A 164 15.98 -14.10 3.23
N ALA A 165 16.10 -13.44 2.07
CA ALA A 165 15.04 -13.45 1.06
C ALA A 165 14.90 -14.81 0.37
N ASN A 166 13.69 -15.17 -0.03
CA ASN A 166 13.43 -16.38 -0.81
C ASN A 166 13.41 -16.06 -2.31
N LEU A 167 14.45 -16.41 -3.05
CA LEU A 167 14.54 -16.28 -4.52
C LEU A 167 14.42 -17.63 -5.23
N SER A 168 13.86 -18.66 -4.58
CA SER A 168 13.77 -19.99 -5.18
C SER A 168 13.02 -19.97 -6.52
N GLY A 169 13.63 -20.52 -7.57
CA GLY A 169 13.08 -20.52 -8.93
C GLY A 169 12.96 -19.15 -9.61
N ALA A 170 13.51 -18.07 -9.02
CA ALA A 170 13.46 -16.75 -9.65
C ALA A 170 14.32 -16.68 -10.91
N ASN A 171 13.91 -15.87 -11.89
CA ASN A 171 14.70 -15.63 -13.10
C ASN A 171 15.48 -14.32 -12.97
N LEU A 172 16.79 -14.41 -12.76
CA LEU A 172 17.76 -13.32 -12.58
C LEU A 172 18.60 -13.06 -13.84
N ARG A 173 18.24 -13.61 -15.01
CA ARG A 173 19.03 -13.43 -16.23
C ARG A 173 19.26 -11.95 -16.54
N GLY A 174 20.53 -11.56 -16.62
CA GLY A 174 20.93 -10.18 -16.89
C GLY A 174 20.65 -9.18 -15.75
N ALA A 175 20.21 -9.64 -14.57
CA ALA A 175 20.02 -8.76 -13.42
C ALA A 175 21.36 -8.25 -12.89
N ASN A 176 21.43 -6.96 -12.54
CA ASN A 176 22.61 -6.37 -11.91
C ASN A 176 22.55 -6.63 -10.40
N LEU A 177 23.43 -7.48 -9.88
CA LEU A 177 23.55 -7.82 -8.45
C LEU A 177 24.77 -7.19 -7.77
N ASP A 178 25.42 -6.20 -8.39
CA ASP A 178 26.63 -5.60 -7.85
C ASP A 178 26.38 -4.98 -6.46
N GLY A 179 27.13 -5.43 -5.45
CA GLY A 179 26.96 -4.99 -4.07
C GLY A 179 25.69 -5.50 -3.37
N ALA A 180 24.89 -6.36 -4.01
CA ALA A 180 23.71 -6.96 -3.38
C ALA A 180 24.14 -7.86 -2.21
N LYS A 181 23.45 -7.75 -1.08
CA LYS A 181 23.70 -8.58 0.13
C LYS A 181 22.77 -9.77 0.12
N THR A 182 23.29 -10.99 -0.03
CA THR A 182 22.49 -12.21 -0.17
C THR A 182 22.71 -13.22 0.96
N ASP A 183 23.22 -12.79 2.11
CA ASP A 183 23.47 -13.68 3.25
C ASP A 183 22.17 -14.39 3.69
N GLY A 184 22.19 -15.72 3.69
CA GLY A 184 21.01 -16.54 4.02
C GLY A 184 19.88 -16.51 2.99
N ALA A 185 20.06 -15.90 1.82
CA ALA A 185 19.05 -15.91 0.75
C ALA A 185 18.93 -17.31 0.13
N ASN A 186 17.70 -17.78 -0.10
CA ASN A 186 17.45 -19.04 -0.80
C ASN A 186 17.46 -18.82 -2.32
N LEU A 187 18.51 -19.29 -2.99
CA LEU A 187 18.69 -19.19 -4.45
C LEU A 187 18.44 -20.51 -5.19
N ASN A 188 17.84 -21.51 -4.54
CA ASN A 188 17.64 -22.83 -5.15
C ASN A 188 16.82 -22.74 -6.43
N GLY A 189 17.39 -23.23 -7.54
CA GLY A 189 16.74 -23.19 -8.86
C GLY A 189 16.61 -21.81 -9.48
N ALA A 190 17.25 -20.77 -8.92
CA ALA A 190 17.27 -19.46 -9.54
C ALA A 190 18.10 -19.50 -10.85
N LEU A 191 17.54 -18.98 -11.93
CA LEU A 191 18.21 -18.88 -13.23
C LEU A 191 19.04 -17.60 -13.25
N ARG A 192 20.35 -17.68 -13.47
CA ARG A 192 21.28 -16.52 -13.44
C ARG A 192 21.87 -16.28 -14.82
#